data_AF-A0A8H3DLQ8-F1
#
_entry.id   AF-A0A8H3DLQ8-F1
#
_cell.length_a   1.000
_cell.length_b   1.000
_cell.length_c   1.000
_cell.angle_alpha   90.00
_cell.angle_beta   90.00
_cell.angle_gamma   90.00
#
_symmetry.space_group_name_H-M   'P 1'
#
loop_
_entity.id
_entity.type
_entity.pdbx_description
1 polymer ?
#
loop_
_entity_poly.entity_id
_entity_poly.type
_entity_poly.pdbx_seq_one_letter_code
_entity_poly.pdbx_strand_id
1 'polypeptide(L)'
;MPLDIFAASDTIISQYVSISGLALLLYDHVLTLPTEVELVWPAKMSLVKGAFLVNRYLCPLALAFVCAVNSGHWKNLDDKL
;
A
#
# COMPACT_ATOMS: atom_id res chain seq x y z
N MET A 1 -11.52 22.61 26.17
CA MET A 1 -10.97 21.38 25.60
C MET A 1 -11.15 21.44 24.08
N PRO A 2 -10.16 21.96 23.32
CA PRO A 2 -10.15 22.01 21.85
C PRO A 2 -9.06 21.13 21.19
N LEU A 3 -8.20 20.49 21.98
CA LEU A 3 -7.00 19.80 21.50
C LEU A 3 -7.32 18.42 20.90
N ASP A 4 -8.43 17.81 21.30
CA ASP A 4 -8.93 16.53 20.80
C ASP A 4 -9.49 16.62 19.37
N ILE A 5 -10.16 17.74 19.04
CA ILE A 5 -10.73 18.00 17.71
C ILE A 5 -9.63 18.19 16.65
N PHE A 6 -8.53 18.84 17.03
CA PHE A 6 -7.37 19.00 16.16
C PHE A 6 -6.71 17.64 15.87
N ALA A 7 -6.47 16.84 16.92
CA ALA A 7 -5.89 15.51 16.78
C ALA A 7 -6.77 14.55 15.94
N ALA A 8 -8.09 14.65 16.05
CA ALA A 8 -9.02 13.89 15.21
C ALA A 8 -8.94 14.30 13.72
N SER A 9 -8.79 15.60 13.46
CA SER A 9 -8.67 16.13 12.09
C SER A 9 -7.38 15.68 11.41
N ASP A 10 -6.24 15.71 12.11
CA ASP A 10 -4.95 15.23 11.59
C ASP A 10 -4.99 13.75 11.22
N THR A 11 -5.70 12.94 12.02
CA THR A 11 -5.85 11.50 11.77
C THR A 11 -6.61 11.24 10.47
N ILE A 12 -7.71 11.96 10.27
CA ILE A 12 -8.55 11.84 9.06
C ILE A 12 -7.76 12.24 7.81
N ILE A 13 -7.05 13.37 7.87
CA ILE A 13 -6.21 13.85 6.75
C ILE A 13 -5.16 12.80 6.38
N SER A 14 -4.48 12.23 7.37
CA SER A 14 -3.45 11.21 7.17
C SER A 14 -3.98 9.94 6.50
N GLN A 15 -5.21 9.52 6.83
CA GLN A 15 -5.88 8.37 6.20
C GLN A 15 -6.20 8.64 4.73
N TYR A 16 -6.77 9.80 4.40
CA TYR A 16 -7.08 10.16 3.02
C TYR A 16 -5.82 10.29 2.15
N VAL A 17 -4.75 10.85 2.71
CA VAL A 17 -3.46 10.93 2.01
C VAL A 17 -2.87 9.54 1.77
N SER A 18 -2.94 8.65 2.75
CA SER A 18 -2.45 7.27 2.61
C SER A 18 -3.22 6.49 1.53
N ILE A 19 -4.56 6.59 1.53
CA ILE A 19 -5.43 5.91 0.56
C ILE A 19 -5.23 6.47 -0.85
N SER A 20 -5.11 7.79 -1.00
CA SER A 20 -4.86 8.41 -2.30
C SER A 20 -3.49 8.05 -2.87
N GLY A 21 -2.45 8.01 -2.01
CA GLY A 21 -1.13 7.51 -2.37
C GLY A 21 -1.15 6.04 -2.83
N LEU A 22 -1.87 5.18 -2.10
CA LEU A 22 -2.06 3.78 -2.49
C LEU A 22 -2.75 3.66 -3.85
N ALA A 23 -3.83 4.41 -4.08
CA ALA A 23 -4.59 4.38 -5.33
C ALA A 23 -3.75 4.82 -6.54
N LEU A 24 -2.97 5.90 -6.38
CA LEU A 24 -2.02 6.37 -7.40
C LEU A 24 -0.95 5.32 -7.71
N LEU A 25 -0.40 4.69 -6.68
CA LEU A 25 0.64 3.70 -6.84
C LEU A 25 0.11 2.43 -7.51
N LEU A 26 -1.10 1.98 -7.14
CA LEU A 26 -1.79 0.88 -7.84
C LEU A 26 -2.08 1.23 -9.30
N TYR A 27 -2.50 2.45 -9.59
CA TYR A 27 -2.74 2.90 -10.96
C TYR A 27 -1.48 2.82 -11.82
N ASP A 28 -0.34 3.29 -11.30
CA ASP A 28 0.95 3.19 -11.99
C ASP A 28 1.38 1.72 -12.21
N HIS A 29 1.10 0.85 -11.23
CA HIS A 29 1.35 -0.59 -11.37
C HIS A 29 0.48 -1.22 -12.46
N VAL A 30 -0.82 -0.91 -12.50
CA VAL A 30 -1.74 -1.43 -13.52
C VAL A 30 -1.33 -1.01 -14.92
N LEU A 31 -0.83 0.23 -15.08
CA LEU A 31 -0.38 0.74 -16.38
C LEU A 31 0.88 0.04 -16.89
N THR A 32 1.76 -0.38 -15.98
CA THR A 32 3.06 -0.98 -16.31
C THR A 32 3.03 -2.51 -16.36
N LEU A 33 2.06 -3.14 -15.70
CA LEU A 33 1.76 -4.57 -15.72
C LEU A 33 1.67 -5.21 -17.13
N PRO A 34 0.96 -4.66 -18.13
CA PRO A 34 0.83 -5.31 -19.44
C PRO A 34 2.19 -5.46 -20.13
N THR A 35 3.03 -4.43 -20.07
CA THR A 35 4.39 -4.44 -20.61
C THR A 35 5.27 -5.45 -19.88
N GLU A 36 5.12 -5.57 -18.56
CA GLU A 36 5.84 -6.59 -17.78
C GLU A 36 5.38 -8.00 -18.13
N VAL A 37 4.08 -8.26 -18.24
CA VAL A 37 3.57 -9.57 -18.62
C VAL A 37 4.10 -9.97 -20.00
N GLU A 38 4.09 -9.05 -20.96
CA GLU A 38 4.53 -9.34 -22.33
C GLU A 38 6.04 -9.56 -22.46
N LEU A 39 6.88 -8.77 -21.78
CA LEU A 39 8.34 -8.90 -21.86
C LEU A 39 8.93 -9.90 -20.86
N VAL A 40 8.36 -9.96 -19.67
CA VAL A 40 8.93 -10.69 -18.54
C VAL A 40 8.37 -12.10 -18.49
N TRP A 41 7.07 -12.34 -18.70
CA TRP A 41 6.50 -13.70 -18.58
C TRP A 41 7.00 -14.73 -19.59
N PRO A 42 7.25 -14.43 -20.89
CA PRO A 42 7.79 -15.42 -21.82
C PRO A 42 9.29 -15.68 -21.62
N ALA A 43 10.01 -14.80 -20.90
CA ALA A 43 11.43 -14.97 -20.63
C ALA A 43 11.69 -16.02 -19.54
N LYS A 44 12.78 -16.80 -19.70
CA LYS A 44 13.21 -17.87 -18.78
C LYS A 44 13.19 -17.37 -17.33
N MET A 45 12.52 -18.10 -16.44
CA MET A 45 12.39 -17.77 -15.01
C MET A 45 13.78 -17.75 -14.34
N SER A 46 14.38 -16.57 -14.23
CA SER A 46 15.64 -16.34 -13.50
C SER A 46 15.34 -15.85 -12.09
N LEU A 47 16.20 -16.18 -11.12
CA LEU A 47 16.14 -15.63 -9.74
C LEU A 47 16.10 -14.09 -9.74
N VAL A 48 16.74 -13.45 -10.72
CA VAL A 48 16.72 -11.99 -10.90
C VAL A 48 15.33 -11.47 -11.22
N LYS A 49 14.54 -12.20 -12.03
CA LYS A 49 13.14 -11.87 -12.37
C LYS A 49 12.25 -11.97 -11.12
N GLY A 50 12.46 -12.99 -10.30
CA GLY A 50 11.78 -13.14 -9.01
C GLY A 50 12.12 -12.00 -8.04
N ALA A 51 13.40 -11.67 -7.89
CA ALA A 51 13.84 -10.57 -7.03
C ALA A 51 13.31 -9.20 -7.50
N PHE A 52 13.26 -8.98 -8.82
CA PHE A 52 12.70 -7.76 -9.40
C PHE A 52 11.20 -7.63 -9.13
N LEU A 53 10.44 -8.72 -9.32
CA LEU A 53 9.02 -8.77 -9.00
C LEU A 53 8.78 -8.58 -7.49
N VAL A 54 9.52 -9.28 -6.63
CA VAL A 54 9.38 -9.10 -5.18
C VAL A 54 9.62 -7.65 -4.79
N ASN A 55 10.70 -7.03 -5.28
CA ASN A 55 11.02 -5.64 -4.98
C ASN A 55 9.94 -4.66 -5.50
N ARG A 56 9.35 -4.96 -6.67
CA ARG A 56 8.29 -4.12 -7.26
C ARG A 56 6.97 -4.21 -6.48
N TYR A 57 6.59 -5.40 -6.03
CA TYR A 57 5.32 -5.62 -5.32
C TYR A 57 5.43 -5.35 -3.82
N LEU A 58 6.64 -5.29 -3.26
CA LEU A 58 6.85 -4.95 -1.85
C LEU A 58 6.35 -3.54 -1.52
N CYS A 59 6.54 -2.58 -2.44
CA CYS A 59 6.16 -1.19 -2.25
C CYS A 59 4.63 -0.98 -2.11
N PRO A 60 3.78 -1.46 -3.04
CA PRO A 60 2.33 -1.40 -2.86
C PRO A 60 1.85 -2.24 -1.67
N LEU A 61 2.49 -3.38 -1.36
CA LEU A 61 2.17 -4.17 -0.16
C LEU A 61 2.45 -3.41 1.13
N ALA A 62 3.59 -2.73 1.23
CA ALA A 62 3.96 -1.93 2.39
C ALA A 62 3.00 -0.75 2.59
N LEU A 63 2.62 -0.06 1.51
CA LEU A 63 1.63 1.01 1.57
C LEU A 63 0.23 0.50 1.93
N ALA A 64 -0.17 -0.66 1.42
CA ALA A 64 -1.44 -1.30 1.80
C ALA A 64 -1.44 -1.66 3.28
N PHE A 65 -0.31 -2.18 3.80
CA PHE A 65 -0.14 -2.45 5.22
C PHE A 65 -0.23 -1.18 6.06
N VAL A 66 0.44 -0.09 5.65
CA VAL A 66 0.34 1.21 6.32
C VAL A 66 -1.09 1.74 6.32
N CYS A 67 -1.83 1.63 5.21
CA CYS A 67 -3.24 1.99 5.16
C CYS A 67 -4.09 1.13 6.11
N ALA A 68 -3.80 -0.18 6.21
CA ALA A 68 -4.49 -1.10 7.10
C ALA A 68 -4.18 -0.84 8.58
N VAL A 69 -2.98 -0.35 8.91
CA VAL A 69 -2.62 0.08 10.27
C VAL A 69 -3.32 1.40 10.60
N ASN A 70 -3.32 2.35 9.66
CA ASN A 70 -3.97 3.66 9.83
C ASN A 70 -5.50 3.60 9.89
N SER A 71 -6.13 2.53 9.39
CA SER A 71 -7.58 2.33 9.45
C SER A 71 -8.11 2.03 10.86
N GLY A 72 -7.21 1.76 11.83
CA GLY A 72 -7.59 1.52 13.22
C GLY A 72 -8.13 0.11 13.48
N HIS A 73 -8.01 -0.82 12.52
CA HIS A 73 -8.42 -2.22 12.71
C HIS A 73 -7.70 -2.90 13.88
N TRP A 74 -6.45 -2.50 14.15
CA TRP A 74 -5.63 -3.06 15.24
C TRP A 74 -6.11 -2.63 16.64
N LYS A 75 -6.60 -1.40 16.81
CA LYS A 75 -7.14 -0.94 18.10
C LYS A 75 -8.35 -1.78 18.52
N ASN A 76 -9.23 -2.13 17.58
CA ASN A 76 -10.41 -2.95 17.85
C ASN A 76 -10.09 -4.37 18.35
N LEU A 77 -8.87 -4.88 18.16
CA LEU A 77 -8.47 -6.22 18.60
C LEU A 77 -7.94 -6.22 20.04
N ASP A 78 -7.23 -5.17 20.46
CA ASP A 78 -6.82 -4.98 21.86
C ASP A 78 -8.01 -4.74 22.78
N ASP A 79 -9.08 -4.09 22.29
CA ASP A 79 -10.29 -3.82 23.06
C ASP A 79 -11.14 -5.09 23.35
N LYS A 80 -10.81 -6.22 22.72
CA LYS A 80 -11.56 -7.48 22.74
C LYS A 80 -10.85 -8.60 23.53
N LEU A 81 -9.61 -8.39 23.95
CA LEU A 81 -8.77 -9.32 24.73
C LEU A 81 -8.77 -8.94 26.22
#